data_AF-A0A4Q3SNR9-F1
#
_entry.id   AF-A0A4Q3SNR9-F1
#
_cell.length_a   1.000
_cell.length_b   1.000
_cell.length_c   1.000
_cell.angle_alpha   90.00
_cell.angle_beta   90.00
_cell.angle_gamma   90.00
#
_symmetry.space_group_name_H-M   'P 1'
#
loop_
_entity.id
_entity.type
_entity.pdbx_description
1 polymer ?
#
loop_
_entity_poly.entity_id
_entity_poly.type
_entity_poly.pdbx_seq_one_letter_code
_entity_poly.pdbx_strand_id
1 'polypeptide(L)'
;MSLFKSASTVSLLTLASRIAGLARDLLMASVFGVSALTDAFNVAFRIPNLFRRVLGEGAFSQAFVPVLAATRTERGDEGARALVDHVATLLTWTLVALCVAGMAGAPLMVWAMASGLAQTAQGHDAAVFMTRWMFSYIGFMSLVALAGGILN
;
A
#
# COMPACT_ATOMS: atom_id res chain seq x y z
N MET A 1 17.12 13.82 22.72
CA MET A 1 15.94 13.14 23.29
C MET A 1 16.39 11.77 23.79
N SER A 2 16.00 11.33 24.99
CA SER A 2 16.43 10.01 25.49
C SER A 2 15.80 8.88 24.67
N LEU A 3 16.58 7.84 24.37
CA LEU A 3 16.13 6.65 23.62
C LEU A 3 14.85 6.05 24.23
N PHE A 4 14.72 6.08 25.56
CA PHE A 4 13.54 5.62 26.28
C PHE A 4 12.27 6.40 25.91
N LYS A 5 12.37 7.73 25.77
CA LYS A 5 11.24 8.58 25.39
C LYS A 5 10.79 8.26 23.96
N SER A 6 11.74 8.16 23.03
CA SER A 6 11.43 7.81 21.64
C SER A 6 10.83 6.40 21.50
N ALA A 7 11.40 5.40 22.18
CA ALA A 7 10.89 4.03 22.18
C ALA A 7 9.47 3.94 22.76
N SER A 8 9.20 4.67 23.84
CA SER A 8 7.88 4.73 24.47
C SER A 8 6.84 5.37 23.54
N THR A 9 7.19 6.48 22.87
CA THR A 9 6.30 7.15 21.92
C THR A 9 5.95 6.25 20.73
N VAL A 10 6.94 5.62 20.10
CA VAL A 10 6.69 4.70 18.96
C VAL A 10 5.83 3.51 19.38
N SER A 11 6.09 2.94 20.56
CA SER A 11 5.31 1.81 21.08
C SER A 11 3.85 2.19 21.36
N LEU A 12 3.61 3.35 21.98
CA LEU A 12 2.27 3.86 22.24
C LEU A 12 1.50 4.13 20.94
N LEU A 13 2.14 4.78 19.96
CA LEU A 13 1.53 5.02 18.65
C LEU A 13 1.22 3.72 17.91
N THR A 14 2.11 2.73 18.00
CA THR A 14 1.89 1.40 17.42
C THR A 14 0.70 0.69 18.08
N LEU A 15 0.60 0.75 19.42
CA LEU A 15 -0.51 0.15 20.16
C LEU A 15 -1.83 0.81 19.80
N ALA A 16 -1.87 2.15 19.76
CA ALA A 16 -3.05 2.91 19.36
C ALA A 16 -3.50 2.54 17.93
N SER A 17 -2.57 2.41 16.99
CA SER A 17 -2.87 1.97 15.63
C SER A 17 -3.44 0.55 15.57
N ARG A 18 -2.94 -0.37 16.42
CA ARG A 18 -3.46 -1.74 16.50
C ARG A 18 -4.87 -1.79 17.08
N ILE A 19 -5.14 -0.99 18.12
CA ILE A 19 -6.48 -0.90 18.71
C ILE A 19 -7.47 -0.29 17.71
N ALA A 20 -7.09 0.76 16.98
CA ALA A 20 -7.92 1.35 15.94
C ALA A 20 -8.21 0.34 14.81
N GLY A 21 -7.21 -0.46 14.41
CA GLY A 21 -7.40 -1.56 13.45
C GLY A 21 -8.37 -2.63 13.95
N LEU A 22 -8.24 -3.05 15.21
CA LEU A 22 -9.16 -4.01 15.82
C LEU A 22 -10.60 -3.47 15.88
N ALA A 23 -10.77 -2.19 16.25
CA ALA A 23 -12.08 -1.55 16.28
C ALA A 23 -12.72 -1.52 14.88
N ARG A 24 -11.94 -1.20 13.83
CA ARG A 24 -12.40 -1.27 12.43
C ARG A 24 -12.88 -2.68 12.07
N ASP A 25 -12.10 -3.70 12.41
CA ASP A 25 -12.42 -5.09 12.05
C ASP A 25 -13.68 -5.58 12.78
N LEU A 26 -13.85 -5.21 14.05
CA LEU A 26 -15.07 -5.49 14.82
C LEU A 26 -16.30 -4.79 14.23
N LEU A 27 -16.18 -3.52 13.82
CA LEU A 27 -17.27 -2.77 13.18
C LEU A 27 -17.64 -3.38 11.82
N MET A 28 -16.66 -3.79 11.02
CA MET A 28 -16.95 -4.48 9.76
C MET A 28 -17.68 -5.80 9.98
N ALA A 29 -17.22 -6.60 10.95
CA ALA A 29 -17.86 -7.87 11.29
C ALA A 29 -19.28 -7.68 11.84
N SER A 30 -19.52 -6.66 12.67
CA SER A 30 -20.84 -6.43 13.28
C SER A 30 -21.87 -5.82 12.33
N VAL A 31 -21.44 -4.95 11.41
CA VAL A 31 -22.34 -4.27 10.47
C VAL A 31 -22.61 -5.13 9.22
N PHE A 32 -21.60 -5.77 8.65
CA PHE A 32 -21.73 -6.49 7.39
C PHE A 32 -21.82 -8.02 7.54
N GLY A 33 -21.34 -8.57 8.66
CA GLY A 33 -21.37 -10.02 8.91
C GLY A 33 -20.66 -10.85 7.84
N VAL A 34 -20.96 -12.15 7.83
CA VAL A 34 -20.51 -13.07 6.78
C VAL A 34 -21.44 -12.91 5.57
N SER A 35 -20.93 -12.32 4.50
CA SER A 35 -21.69 -12.11 3.27
C SER A 35 -20.78 -12.15 2.05
N ALA A 36 -21.35 -12.42 0.87
CA ALA A 36 -20.62 -12.39 -0.40
C ALA A 36 -19.98 -11.01 -0.68
N LEU A 37 -20.57 -9.92 -0.16
CA LEU A 37 -20.01 -8.57 -0.27
C LEU A 37 -18.82 -8.36 0.67
N THR A 38 -18.89 -8.88 1.90
CA THR A 38 -17.77 -8.82 2.85
C THR A 38 -16.57 -9.61 2.31
N ASP A 39 -16.81 -10.79 1.73
CA ASP A 39 -15.78 -11.60 1.10
C ASP A 39 -15.20 -10.91 -0.15
N ALA A 40 -16.06 -10.33 -0.98
CA ALA A 40 -15.64 -9.53 -2.14
C ALA A 40 -14.74 -8.35 -1.73
N PHE A 41 -15.10 -7.62 -0.67
CA PHE A 41 -14.30 -6.54 -0.12
C PHE A 41 -12.94 -7.04 0.39
N ASN A 42 -12.91 -8.14 1.13
CA ASN A 42 -11.67 -8.70 1.67
C ASN A 42 -10.70 -9.12 0.55
N VAL A 43 -11.21 -9.75 -0.51
CA VAL A 43 -10.42 -10.10 -1.71
C VAL A 43 -9.92 -8.83 -2.41
N ALA A 44 -10.82 -7.88 -2.67
CA ALA A 44 -10.51 -6.63 -3.34
C ALA A 44 -9.48 -5.79 -2.57
N PHE A 45 -9.51 -5.80 -1.24
CA PHE A 45 -8.56 -5.09 -0.39
C PHE A 45 -7.20 -5.78 -0.32
N ARG A 46 -7.17 -7.12 -0.36
CA ARG A 46 -5.94 -7.90 -0.25
C ARG A 46 -5.04 -7.70 -1.47
N ILE A 47 -5.62 -7.67 -2.67
CA ILE A 47 -4.89 -7.52 -3.93
C ILE A 47 -3.97 -6.28 -3.90
N PRO A 48 -4.47 -5.03 -3.74
CA PRO A 48 -3.62 -3.85 -3.73
C PRO A 48 -2.62 -3.82 -2.57
N ASN A 49 -2.99 -4.38 -1.41
CA ASN A 49 -2.10 -4.42 -0.25
C ASN A 49 -0.86 -5.27 -0.47
N LEU A 50 -0.95 -6.34 -1.28
CA LEU A 50 0.24 -7.13 -1.65
C LEU A 50 1.23 -6.28 -2.44
N PHE A 51 0.76 -5.52 -3.43
CA PHE A 51 1.59 -4.60 -4.19
C PHE A 51 2.18 -3.49 -3.30
N ARG A 52 1.36 -2.91 -2.42
CA ARG A 52 1.81 -1.89 -1.46
C ARG A 52 2.95 -2.39 -0.57
N ARG A 53 2.90 -3.65 -0.13
CA ARG A 53 3.96 -4.24 0.70
C ARG A 53 5.28 -4.39 -0.05
N VAL A 54 5.22 -4.69 -1.35
CA VAL A 54 6.40 -4.83 -2.21
C VAL A 54 6.97 -3.46 -2.61
N LEU A 55 6.10 -2.55 -3.05
CA LEU A 55 6.48 -1.28 -3.67
C LEU A 55 6.61 -0.10 -2.69
N GLY A 56 5.95 -0.16 -1.53
CA GLY A 56 5.90 0.95 -0.58
C GLY A 56 6.65 0.65 0.71
N GLU A 57 6.17 -0.31 1.51
CA GLU A 57 6.58 -0.41 2.92
C GLU A 57 7.94 -1.10 3.17
N GLY A 58 8.41 -1.96 2.27
CA GLY A 58 9.53 -2.85 2.55
C GLY A 58 10.76 -2.62 1.69
N ALA A 59 10.68 -3.02 0.42
CA ALA A 59 11.87 -3.09 -0.43
C ALA A 59 12.33 -1.70 -0.90
N PHE A 60 11.39 -0.81 -1.22
CA PHE A 60 11.71 0.50 -1.77
C PHE A 60 12.51 1.36 -0.78
N SER A 61 11.98 1.63 0.41
CA SER A 61 12.65 2.50 1.39
C SER A 61 13.98 1.92 1.88
N GLN A 62 14.09 0.60 2.00
CA GLN A 62 15.34 -0.06 2.39
C GLN A 62 16.45 0.11 1.33
N ALA A 63 16.10 0.16 0.04
CA ALA A 63 17.05 0.40 -1.03
C ALA A 63 17.30 1.89 -1.28
N PHE A 64 16.24 2.72 -1.21
CA PHE A 64 16.29 4.13 -1.57
C PHE A 64 17.00 4.99 -0.52
N VAL A 65 16.72 4.80 0.77
CA VAL A 65 17.27 5.65 1.85
C VAL A 65 18.80 5.61 1.90
N PRO A 66 19.47 4.44 1.85
CA PRO A 66 20.94 4.39 1.85
C PRO A 66 21.56 5.05 0.61
N VAL A 67 20.94 4.87 -0.56
CA VAL A 67 21.42 5.46 -1.81
C VAL A 67 21.25 6.98 -1.80
N LEU A 68 20.13 7.48 -1.28
CA LEU A 68 19.90 8.92 -1.10
C LEU A 68 20.93 9.52 -0.14
N ALA A 69 21.17 8.87 1.01
CA ALA A 69 22.16 9.32 1.97
C ALA A 69 23.58 9.36 1.37
N ALA A 70 24.01 8.30 0.68
CA ALA A 70 25.31 8.24 0.00
C ALA A 70 25.44 9.32 -1.08
N THR A 71 24.41 9.49 -1.92
CA THR A 71 24.39 10.51 -2.98
C THR A 71 24.48 11.91 -2.42
N ARG A 72 23.79 12.16 -1.29
CA ARG A 72 23.86 13.45 -0.58
C ARG A 72 25.26 13.73 -0.04
N THR A 73 25.95 12.72 0.48
CA THR A 73 27.33 12.85 0.95
C THR A 73 28.31 13.09 -0.19
N GLU A 74 28.16 12.40 -1.33
CA GLU A 74 29.10 12.48 -2.45
C GLU A 74 28.87 13.70 -3.36
N ARG A 75 27.61 14.08 -3.59
CA ARG A 75 27.22 15.07 -4.61
C ARG A 75 26.46 16.26 -4.03
N GLY A 76 26.38 16.36 -2.71
CA GLY A 76 25.67 17.43 -2.01
C GLY A 76 24.15 17.38 -2.20
N ASP A 77 23.49 18.44 -1.74
CA ASP A 77 22.03 18.55 -1.75
C ASP A 77 21.45 18.62 -3.18
N GLU A 78 22.17 19.22 -4.13
CA GLU A 78 21.72 19.27 -5.53
C GLU A 78 21.71 17.88 -6.18
N GLY A 79 22.75 17.07 -5.94
CA GLY A 79 22.80 15.70 -6.42
C GLY A 79 21.72 14.80 -5.80
N ALA A 80 21.46 14.98 -4.51
CA ALA A 80 20.36 14.29 -3.82
C ALA A 80 18.99 14.68 -4.40
N ARG A 81 18.77 15.97 -4.66
CA ARG A 81 17.52 16.45 -5.27
C ARG A 81 17.32 15.91 -6.67
N ALA A 82 18.37 15.90 -7.50
CA ALA A 82 18.31 15.32 -8.83
C ALA A 82 17.97 13.82 -8.79
N LEU A 83 18.54 13.06 -7.84
CA LEU A 83 18.19 11.66 -7.63
C LEU A 83 16.71 11.50 -7.26
N VAL A 84 16.22 12.29 -6.30
CA VAL A 84 14.81 12.30 -5.90
C VAL A 84 13.90 12.57 -7.10
N ASP A 85 14.20 13.58 -7.91
CA ASP A 85 13.38 13.94 -9.07
C ASP A 85 13.31 12.79 -10.10
N HIS A 86 14.44 12.12 -10.38
CA HIS A 86 14.49 10.97 -11.29
C HIS A 86 13.71 9.78 -10.73
N VAL A 87 13.91 9.45 -9.45
CA VAL A 87 13.22 8.33 -8.80
C VAL A 87 11.72 8.61 -8.69
N ALA A 88 11.31 9.82 -8.33
CA ALA A 88 9.91 10.22 -8.24
C ALA A 88 9.22 10.13 -9.61
N THR A 89 9.88 10.60 -10.67
CA THR A 89 9.36 10.55 -12.04
C THR A 89 9.18 9.10 -12.51
N LEU A 90 10.21 8.27 -12.34
CA LEU A 90 10.17 6.86 -12.73
C LEU A 90 9.11 6.10 -11.93
N LEU A 91 9.06 6.32 -10.61
CA LEU A 91 8.10 5.70 -9.72
C LEU A 91 6.67 6.09 -10.12
N THR A 92 6.41 7.37 -10.39
CA THR A 92 5.08 7.86 -10.79
C THR A 92 4.61 7.20 -12.08
N TRP A 93 5.44 7.17 -13.12
CA TRP A 93 5.06 6.51 -14.38
C TRP A 93 4.87 5.00 -14.23
N THR A 94 5.72 4.35 -13.43
CA THR A 94 5.57 2.93 -13.10
C THR A 94 4.25 2.67 -12.37
N LEU A 95 3.89 3.51 -11.41
CA LEU A 95 2.64 3.41 -10.65
C LEU A 95 1.42 3.66 -11.53
N VAL A 96 1.46 4.63 -12.44
CA VAL A 96 0.38 4.88 -13.40
C VAL A 96 0.18 3.65 -14.29
N ALA A 97 1.25 3.12 -14.89
CA ALA A 97 1.19 1.94 -15.72
C ALA A 97 0.66 0.73 -14.94
N LEU A 98 1.15 0.53 -13.71
CA LEU A 98 0.71 -0.55 -12.83
C LEU A 98 -0.77 -0.39 -12.44
N CYS A 99 -1.22 0.83 -12.16
CA CYS A 99 -2.61 1.08 -11.82
C CYS A 99 -3.55 0.78 -12.98
N VAL A 100 -3.21 1.24 -14.19
CA VAL A 100 -4.00 0.95 -15.40
C VAL A 100 -4.01 -0.56 -15.67
N ALA A 101 -2.85 -1.22 -15.62
CA ALA A 101 -2.74 -2.65 -15.83
C ALA A 101 -3.52 -3.45 -14.76
N GLY A 102 -3.46 -3.04 -13.50
CA GLY A 102 -4.18 -3.67 -12.40
C GLY A 102 -5.69 -3.49 -12.49
N MET A 103 -6.17 -2.31 -12.90
CA MET A 103 -7.60 -2.06 -13.15
C MET A 103 -8.14 -2.89 -14.32
N ALA A 104 -7.36 -3.02 -15.39
CA ALA A 104 -7.70 -3.86 -16.53
C ALA A 104 -7.66 -5.35 -16.16
N GLY A 105 -6.64 -5.77 -15.41
CA GLY A 105 -6.41 -7.14 -14.95
C GLY A 105 -7.25 -7.58 -13.75
N ALA A 106 -8.00 -6.67 -13.12
CA ALA A 106 -8.79 -6.96 -11.91
C ALA A 106 -9.67 -8.22 -12.01
N PRO A 107 -10.37 -8.52 -13.14
CA PRO A 107 -11.13 -9.77 -13.28
C PRO A 107 -10.26 -11.03 -13.13
N LEU A 108 -9.09 -11.05 -13.76
CA LEU A 108 -8.17 -12.19 -13.70
C LEU A 108 -7.58 -12.35 -12.29
N MET A 109 -7.26 -11.23 -11.63
CA MET A 109 -6.71 -11.25 -10.27
C MET A 109 -7.73 -11.76 -9.25
N VAL A 110 -8.98 -11.31 -9.35
CA VAL A 110 -10.08 -11.78 -8.50
C VAL A 110 -10.34 -13.27 -8.75
N TRP A 111 -10.40 -13.71 -10.01
CA TRP A 111 -10.55 -15.11 -10.36
C TRP A 111 -9.41 -15.98 -9.79
N ALA A 112 -8.16 -15.52 -9.89
CA ALA A 112 -7.00 -16.24 -9.38
C ALA A 112 -6.97 -16.33 -7.84
N MET A 113 -7.38 -15.27 -7.14
CA MET A 113 -7.35 -15.22 -5.67
C MET A 113 -8.59 -15.83 -5.00
N ALA A 114 -9.73 -15.86 -5.70
CA ALA A 114 -11.02 -16.19 -5.13
C ALA A 114 -11.90 -16.99 -6.11
N SER A 115 -11.35 -18.07 -6.69
CA SER A 115 -12.08 -18.96 -7.61
C SER A 115 -13.35 -19.58 -6.98
N GLY A 116 -13.38 -19.75 -5.65
CA GLY A 116 -14.57 -20.18 -4.92
C GLY A 116 -15.69 -19.13 -4.88
N LEU A 117 -15.35 -17.84 -4.98
CA LEU A 117 -16.32 -16.73 -5.06
C LEU A 117 -16.97 -16.62 -6.44
N ALA A 118 -16.35 -17.22 -7.47
CA ALA A 118 -16.89 -17.27 -8.83
C ALA A 118 -18.20 -18.08 -8.93
N GLN A 119 -18.55 -18.85 -7.90
CA GLN A 119 -19.81 -19.61 -7.83
C GLN A 119 -21.03 -18.70 -7.57
N THR A 120 -20.82 -17.44 -7.17
CA THR A 120 -21.88 -16.42 -7.04
C THR A 120 -21.53 -15.22 -7.91
N ALA A 121 -22.19 -15.09 -9.07
CA ALA A 121 -21.93 -14.02 -10.04
C ALA A 121 -21.91 -12.62 -9.41
N GLN A 122 -22.82 -12.38 -8.46
CA GLN A 122 -22.92 -11.11 -7.73
C GLN A 122 -21.70 -10.79 -6.85
N GLY A 123 -21.06 -11.80 -6.25
CA GLY A 123 -19.86 -11.62 -5.41
C GLY A 123 -18.61 -11.34 -6.24
N HIS A 124 -18.45 -12.05 -7.36
CA HIS A 124 -17.34 -11.83 -8.28
C HIS A 124 -17.37 -10.42 -8.89
N ASP A 125 -18.52 -9.97 -9.41
CA ASP A 125 -18.62 -8.65 -10.04
C ASP A 125 -18.38 -7.51 -9.05
N ALA A 126 -18.89 -7.66 -7.82
CA ALA A 126 -18.61 -6.73 -6.72
C ALA A 126 -17.11 -6.69 -6.39
N ALA A 127 -16.44 -7.84 -6.29
CA ALA A 127 -15.01 -7.92 -6.02
C ALA A 127 -14.18 -7.27 -7.13
N VAL A 128 -14.52 -7.47 -8.40
CA VAL A 128 -13.85 -6.82 -9.54
C VAL A 128 -14.04 -5.31 -9.49
N PHE A 129 -15.28 -4.85 -9.27
CA PHE A 129 -15.57 -3.42 -9.17
C PHE A 129 -14.77 -2.77 -8.04
N MET A 130 -14.81 -3.35 -6.84
CA MET A 130 -14.06 -2.87 -5.68
C MET A 130 -12.56 -2.90 -5.95
N THR A 131 -12.03 -3.97 -6.54
CA THR A 131 -10.60 -4.11 -6.84
C THR A 131 -10.13 -2.98 -7.76
N ARG A 132 -10.90 -2.64 -8.82
CA ARG A 132 -10.55 -1.54 -9.73
C ARG A 132 -10.41 -0.21 -9.02
N TRP A 133 -11.35 0.12 -8.13
CA TRP A 133 -11.29 1.35 -7.34
C TRP A 133 -10.13 1.33 -6.35
N MET A 134 -9.99 0.23 -5.61
CA MET A 134 -8.95 0.06 -4.60
C MET A 134 -7.56 -0.04 -5.19
N PHE A 135 -7.39 -0.35 -6.47
CA PHE A 135 -6.07 -0.42 -7.09
C PHE A 135 -5.36 0.94 -7.11
N SER A 136 -6.12 2.03 -7.29
CA SER A 136 -5.60 3.40 -7.27
C SER A 136 -4.90 3.77 -5.95
N TYR A 137 -5.26 3.11 -4.84
CA TYR A 137 -4.63 3.25 -3.52
C TYR A 137 -3.12 2.99 -3.54
N ILE A 138 -2.63 2.09 -4.40
CA ILE A 138 -1.19 1.77 -4.49
C ILE A 138 -0.40 3.01 -4.89
N GLY A 139 -0.91 3.78 -5.86
CA GLY A 139 -0.27 5.01 -6.32
C GLY A 139 -0.03 5.98 -5.17
N PHE A 140 -1.08 6.26 -4.40
CA PHE A 140 -0.99 7.18 -3.24
C PHE A 140 -0.06 6.66 -2.15
N MET A 141 -0.16 5.38 -1.78
CA MET A 141 0.68 4.82 -0.72
C MET A 141 2.15 4.76 -1.08
N SER A 142 2.48 4.46 -2.34
CA SER A 142 3.87 4.47 -2.80
C SER A 142 4.47 5.88 -2.81
N LEU A 143 3.67 6.92 -3.11
CA LEU A 143 4.12 8.31 -2.97
C LEU A 143 4.36 8.71 -1.51
N VAL A 144 3.51 8.24 -0.59
CA VAL A 144 3.73 8.43 0.86
C VAL A 144 5.00 7.72 1.32
N ALA A 145 5.27 6.51 0.82
CA ALA A 145 6.50 5.78 1.13
C ALA A 145 7.75 6.51 0.62
N LEU A 146 7.71 7.08 -0.59
CA LEU A 146 8.78 7.92 -1.12
C LEU A 146 9.02 9.15 -0.23
N ALA A 147 7.95 9.88 0.12
CA ALA A 147 8.05 11.03 1.01
C ALA A 147 8.63 10.66 2.38
N GLY A 148 8.18 9.54 2.95
CA GLY A 148 8.72 8.99 4.20
C GLY A 148 10.20 8.62 4.10
N GLY A 149 10.65 8.08 2.96
CA GLY A 149 12.06 7.80 2.70
C GLY A 149 12.92 9.05 2.57
N ILE A 150 12.39 10.15 2.02
CA ILE A 150 13.11 11.44 1.91
C ILE A 150 13.26 12.12 3.27
N LEU A 151 12.29 11.93 4.18
CA LEU A 151 12.27 12.54 5.52
C LEU A 151 13.16 11.82 6.55
N ASN A 152 13.59 10.59 6.27
CA ASN A 152 14.32 9.71 7.19
C ASN A 152 15.84 9.90 7.04
#